data_AF-A0A2I0HF34-F1
#
_entry.id   AF-A0A2I0HF34-F1
#
_cell.length_a   1.000
_cell.length_b   1.000
_cell.length_c   1.000
_cell.angle_alpha   90.00
_cell.angle_beta   90.00
_cell.angle_gamma   90.00
#
_symmetry.space_group_name_H-M   'P 1'
#
loop_
_entity.id
_entity.type
_entity.pdbx_description
1 polymer ?
#
loop_
_entity_poly.entity_id
_entity_poly.type
_entity_poly.pdbx_seq_one_letter_code
_entity_poly.pdbx_strand_id
1 'polypeptide(L)'
;LFAYTILVYVQDNVGWALGYGIPTIGLAVSILIFISGTPFYRHKAASGSPFTRILQVLVAALRKWNVAFPNDPKELHELPVEEYTRRRKSRIEHTPFL
;
A
#
# COMPACT_ATOMS: atom_id res chain seq x y z
N LEU A 1 3.25 -17.83 -23.10
CA LEU A 1 3.35 -18.31 -24.50
C LEU A 1 1.98 -18.67 -25.06
N PHE A 2 1.32 -19.74 -24.59
CA PHE A 2 0.03 -20.21 -25.11
C PHE A 2 -1.10 -19.17 -25.13
N ALA A 3 -1.28 -18.41 -24.04
CA ALA A 3 -2.31 -17.37 -23.99
C ALA A 3 -2.11 -16.27 -25.04
N TYR A 4 -0.85 -15.90 -25.31
CA TYR A 4 -0.50 -14.89 -26.32
C TYR A 4 -0.72 -15.43 -27.73
N THR A 5 -0.21 -16.64 -28.02
CA THR A 5 -0.34 -17.26 -29.35
C THR A 5 -1.80 -17.51 -29.74
N ILE A 6 -2.61 -18.01 -28.80
CA ILE A 6 -4.04 -18.27 -29.03
C ILE A 6 -4.81 -16.96 -29.19
N LEU A 7 -4.53 -15.94 -28.37
CA LEU A 7 -5.20 -14.65 -28.46
C LEU A 7 -4.94 -13.97 -29.81
N VAL A 8 -3.67 -13.91 -30.23
CA VAL A 8 -3.28 -13.31 -31.51
C VAL A 8 -3.91 -14.09 -32.68
N TYR A 9 -3.89 -15.42 -32.64
CA TYR A 9 -4.56 -16.24 -33.66
C TYR A 9 -6.06 -15.91 -33.78
N VAL A 10 -6.77 -15.79 -32.66
CA VAL A 10 -8.20 -15.46 -32.65
C VAL A 10 -8.45 -14.05 -33.18
N GLN A 11 -7.63 -13.08 -32.79
CA GLN A 11 -7.75 -11.70 -33.26
C GLN A 11 -7.51 -11.58 -34.77
N ASP A 12 -6.52 -12.30 -35.29
CA ASP A 12 -6.10 -12.22 -36.70
C ASP A 12 -6.97 -13.09 -37.63
N ASN A 13 -7.49 -14.23 -37.18
CA ASN A 13 -8.20 -15.20 -38.05
C ASN A 13 -9.72 -15.24 -37.84
N VAL A 14 -10.21 -14.88 -36.65
CA VAL A 14 -11.64 -14.95 -36.30
C VAL A 14 -12.24 -13.56 -36.16
N GLY A 15 -11.46 -12.63 -35.62
CA GLY A 15 -11.77 -11.20 -35.58
C GLY A 15 -11.62 -10.58 -34.20
N TRP A 16 -11.42 -9.27 -34.22
CA TRP A 16 -11.13 -8.47 -33.04
C TRP A 16 -12.26 -8.48 -32.01
N ALA A 17 -13.52 -8.45 -32.46
CA ALA A 17 -14.68 -8.47 -31.57
C ALA A 17 -14.73 -9.72 -30.68
N LEU A 18 -14.42 -10.91 -31.22
CA LEU A 18 -14.39 -12.15 -30.45
C LEU A 18 -13.15 -12.23 -29.56
N GLY A 19 -11.99 -11.76 -30.05
CA GLY A 19 -10.75 -11.71 -29.28
C GLY A 19 -10.86 -10.90 -27.99
N TYR A 20 -11.57 -9.77 -28.00
CA TYR A 20 -11.82 -8.98 -26.79
C TYR A 20 -13.12 -9.36 -26.06
N GLY A 21 -14.12 -9.87 -26.79
CA GLY A 21 -15.42 -10.23 -26.21
C GLY A 21 -15.32 -11.36 -25.18
N ILE A 22 -14.59 -12.42 -25.51
CA ILE A 22 -14.40 -13.59 -24.62
C ILE A 22 -13.81 -13.20 -23.25
N PRO A 23 -12.66 -12.51 -23.16
CA PRO A 23 -12.11 -12.10 -21.87
C PRO A 23 -13.00 -11.09 -21.15
N THR A 24 -13.69 -10.21 -21.88
CA THR A 24 -14.64 -9.26 -21.28
C THR A 24 -15.81 -9.97 -20.59
N ILE A 25 -16.44 -10.94 -21.26
CA ILE A 25 -17.52 -11.74 -20.69
C ILE A 25 -17.02 -12.55 -19.50
N GLY A 26 -15.84 -13.17 -19.61
CA GLY A 26 -15.22 -13.91 -18.51
C GLY A 26 -14.98 -13.03 -17.28
N LEU A 27 -14.48 -11.81 -17.47
CA LEU A 27 -14.29 -10.83 -16.39
C LEU A 27 -15.64 -10.39 -15.79
N ALA A 28 -16.64 -10.13 -16.61
CA ALA A 28 -17.98 -9.75 -16.15
C ALA A 28 -18.61 -10.85 -15.27
N VAL A 29 -18.55 -12.11 -15.70
CA VAL A 29 -19.02 -13.27 -14.92
C VAL A 29 -18.25 -13.38 -13.60
N SER A 30 -16.92 -13.22 -13.64
CA SER A 30 -16.07 -13.22 -12.43
C SER A 30 -16.50 -12.15 -11.42
N ILE A 31 -16.75 -10.91 -11.88
CA ILE A 31 -17.23 -9.82 -11.03
C ILE A 31 -18.60 -10.13 -10.43
N LEU A 32 -19.54 -10.67 -11.22
CA LEU A 32 -20.87 -11.04 -10.72
C LEU A 32 -20.79 -12.09 -9.61
N ILE A 33 -19.97 -13.12 -9.81
CA ILE A 33 -19.73 -14.15 -8.79
C ILE A 33 -19.09 -13.53 -7.54
N PHE A 34 -18.10 -12.65 -7.72
CA PHE A 34 -17.42 -11.98 -6.61
C PHE A 34 -18.38 -11.12 -5.79
N ILE A 35 -19.24 -10.31 -6.44
CA ILE A 35 -20.23 -9.47 -5.77
C ILE A 35 -21.28 -10.33 -5.06
N SER A 36 -21.79 -11.37 -5.72
CA SER A 36 -22.73 -12.32 -5.11
C SER A 36 -22.12 -13.04 -3.90
N GLY A 37 -20.82 -13.31 -3.94
CA GLY A 37 -20.08 -13.92 -2.85
C GLY A 37 -19.77 -12.95 -1.72
N THR A 38 -19.54 -11.66 -2.02
CA THR A 38 -19.13 -10.61 -1.07
C THR A 38 -19.86 -10.61 0.28
N PRO A 39 -21.20 -10.76 0.39
CA PRO A 39 -21.88 -10.80 1.69
C PRO A 39 -21.46 -11.97 2.59
N PHE A 40 -20.90 -13.05 2.02
CA PHE A 40 -20.37 -14.19 2.77
C PHE A 40 -18.91 -14.00 3.21
N TYR A 41 -18.25 -12.91 2.80
CA TYR A 41 -16.85 -12.65 3.15
C TYR A 41 -16.77 -12.00 4.53
N ARG A 42 -15.85 -12.51 5.36
CA ARG A 42 -15.49 -11.82 6.59
C ARG A 42 -14.51 -10.69 6.27
N HIS A 43 -15.00 -9.45 6.25
CA HIS A 43 -14.18 -8.27 6.04
C HIS A 43 -13.17 -8.11 7.20
N LYS A 44 -11.89 -7.99 6.87
CA LYS A 44 -10.89 -7.57 7.85
C LYS A 44 -10.98 -6.06 8.05
N ALA A 45 -10.81 -5.59 9.28
CA ALA A 45 -10.62 -4.18 9.55
C ALA A 45 -9.47 -3.64 8.69
N ALA A 46 -9.64 -2.42 8.15
CA ALA A 46 -8.63 -1.77 7.34
C ALA A 46 -7.36 -1.60 8.16
N SER A 47 -6.36 -2.46 7.90
CA SER A 47 -5.01 -2.23 8.39
C SER A 47 -4.46 -1.03 7.64
N GLY A 48 -4.00 -0.01 8.36
CA GLY A 48 -3.48 1.21 7.75
C GLY A 48 -2.46 0.92 6.65
N SER A 49 -2.45 1.76 5.61
CA SER A 49 -1.56 1.57 4.46
C SER A 49 -0.12 1.99 4.81
N PRO A 50 0.90 1.19 4.47
CA PRO A 50 2.30 1.63 4.60
C PRO A 50 2.58 2.94 3.85
N PHE A 51 1.88 3.17 2.74
CA PHE A 51 2.02 4.39 1.93
C PHE A 51 1.62 5.65 2.70
N THR A 52 0.58 5.59 3.55
CA THR A 52 0.19 6.77 4.33
C THR A 52 1.29 7.16 5.31
N ARG A 53 2.03 6.18 5.87
CA ARG A 53 3.15 6.43 6.76
C ARG A 53 4.35 7.04 6.03
N ILE A 54 4.67 6.53 4.83
CA ILE A 54 5.73 7.08 3.99
C ILE A 54 5.41 8.53 3.61
N LEU A 55 4.17 8.78 3.18
CA LEU A 55 3.73 10.11 2.77
C LEU A 55 3.72 11.10 3.95
N GLN A 56 3.32 10.66 5.16
CA GLN A 56 3.41 11.48 6.37
C GLN A 56 4.84 11.95 6.65
N VAL A 57 5.83 11.05 6.55
CA VAL A 57 7.24 11.40 6.77
C VAL A 57 7.74 12.33 5.67
N LEU A 58 7.41 12.05 4.40
CA LEU A 58 7.81 12.91 3.28
C LEU A 58 7.25 14.33 3.43
N VAL A 59 5.96 14.46 3.72
CA VAL A 59 5.29 15.76 3.94
C VAL A 59 5.88 16.47 5.15
N ALA A 60 6.14 15.75 6.25
CA ALA A 60 6.75 16.33 7.44
C ALA A 60 8.17 16.84 7.18
N ALA A 61 8.99 16.08 6.44
CA ALA A 61 10.35 16.45 6.08
C ALA A 61 10.37 17.68 5.17
N LEU A 62 9.56 17.68 4.10
CA LEU A 62 9.45 18.83 3.18
C LEU A 62 8.96 20.08 3.89
N ARG A 63 7.93 19.96 4.74
CA ARG A 63 7.38 21.09 5.50
C ARG A 63 8.39 21.67 6.49
N LYS A 64 9.26 20.83 7.06
CA LYS A 64 10.26 21.22 8.07
C LYS A 64 11.66 21.45 7.51
N TRP A 65 11.85 21.44 6.18
CA TRP A 65 13.17 21.59 5.56
C TRP A 65 13.82 22.95 5.89
N ASN A 66 13.04 24.01 6.04
CA ASN A 66 13.56 25.35 6.39
C ASN A 66 13.61 25.63 7.90
N VAL A 67 13.41 24.63 8.77
CA VAL A 67 13.46 24.83 10.23
C VAL A 67 14.91 24.72 10.71
N ALA A 68 15.37 25.71 11.47
CA ALA A 68 16.70 25.69 12.07
C ALA A 68 16.86 24.47 13.00
N PHE A 69 18.00 23.78 12.89
CA PHE A 69 18.30 22.63 13.73
C PHE A 69 18.44 23.09 15.19
N PRO A 70 17.70 22.49 16.15
CA PRO A 70 17.86 22.78 17.57
C PRO A 70 19.28 22.47 18.03
N ASN A 71 19.93 23.38 18.74
CA ASN A 71 21.29 23.18 19.25
C ASN A 71 21.33 22.28 20.50
N ASP A 72 20.19 22.10 21.19
CA ASP A 72 20.07 21.22 22.35
C ASP A 72 19.39 19.88 21.95
N PRO A 73 20.05 18.73 22.15
CA PRO A 73 19.47 17.41 21.86
C PRO A 73 18.20 17.09 22.66
N LYS A 74 17.94 17.80 23.76
CA LYS A 74 16.69 17.65 24.56
C LYS A 74 15.46 18.26 23.90
N GLU A 75 15.62 19.08 22.86
CA GLU A 75 14.51 19.67 22.10
C GLU A 75 14.04 18.79 20.94
N LEU A 76 14.71 17.67 20.66
CA LEU A 76 14.20 16.67 19.71
C LEU A 76 12.96 15.97 20.28
N HIS A 77 11.96 15.72 19.43
CA HIS A 77 10.73 15.01 19.80
C HIS A 77 11.03 13.56 20.21
N GLU A 78 11.29 13.34 21.50
CA GLU A 78 11.26 12.01 22.12
C GLU A 78 9.84 11.71 22.60
N LEU A 79 9.33 10.52 22.30
CA LEU A 79 8.05 10.09 22.87
C LEU A 79 8.25 9.83 24.38
N PRO A 80 7.21 10.01 25.22
CA PRO A 80 7.32 9.65 26.63
C PRO A 80 7.58 8.14 26.80
N VAL A 81 8.32 7.77 27.85
CA VAL A 81 8.76 6.39 28.15
C VAL A 81 7.57 5.41 28.26
N GLU A 82 6.45 5.92 28.75
CA GLU A 82 5.17 5.24 28.90
C GLU A 82 4.57 4.78 27.56
N GLU A 83 4.84 5.50 26.46
CA GLU A 83 4.35 5.13 25.14
C GLU A 83 5.24 4.07 24.45
N TYR A 84 6.54 4.08 24.73
CA TYR A 84 7.47 3.04 24.29
C TYR A 84 7.18 1.69 24.94
N THR A 85 6.97 1.69 26.27
CA THR A 85 6.61 0.49 27.04
C THR A 85 5.27 -0.08 26.58
N ARG A 86 4.27 0.78 26.31
CA ARG A 86 2.96 0.38 25.77
C ARG A 86 3.03 -0.28 24.39
N ARG A 87 3.94 0.16 23.51
CA ARG A 87 4.11 -0.41 22.16
C ARG A 87 5.10 -1.58 22.08
N ARG A 88 5.65 -2.07 23.21
CA ARG A 88 6.80 -3.02 23.25
C ARG A 88 7.93 -2.60 22.28
N LYS A 89 8.24 -1.31 22.22
CA LYS A 89 9.39 -0.81 21.44
C LYS A 89 10.46 -0.38 22.42
N SER A 90 11.66 -0.96 22.30
CA SER A 90 12.80 -0.53 23.11
C SER A 90 13.18 0.90 22.75
N ARG A 91 13.39 1.74 23.77
CA ARG A 91 14.00 3.06 23.58
C ARG A 91 15.41 2.85 23.03
N ILE A 92 15.78 3.63 22.02
CA ILE A 92 17.17 3.69 21.56
C ILE A 92 17.86 4.63 22.54
N GLU A 93 18.79 4.12 23.35
CA GLU A 93 19.56 4.96 24.25
C GLU A 93 20.50 5.85 23.44
N HIS A 94 20.57 7.13 23.81
CA HIS A 94 21.55 8.04 23.24
C HIS A 94 22.93 7.57 23.68
N THR A 95 23.78 7.20 22.72
CA THR A 95 25.21 7.06 22.97
C THR A 95 25.72 8.45 23.30
N PRO A 96 26.13 8.71 24.55
CA PRO A 96 26.73 9.98 24.82
C PRO A 96 28.16 9.91 24.26
N PHE A 97 28.58 10.99 23.60
CA PHE A 97 29.96 11.28 23.22
C PHE A 97 30.49 10.59 21.94
N LEU A 98 30.66 11.43 20.92
CA LEU A 98 31.99 11.64 20.32
C LEU A 98 32.39 13.09 20.64
#